data_AF-A0A969YMI2-F1
#
_entry.id   AF-A0A969YMI2-F1
#
_cell.length_a   1.000
_cell.length_b   1.000
_cell.length_c   1.000
_cell.angle_alpha   90.00
_cell.angle_beta   90.00
_cell.angle_gamma   90.00
#
_symmetry.space_group_name_H-M   'P 1'
#
loop_
_entity.id
_entity.type
_entity.pdbx_description
1 polymer ?
#
loop_
_entity_poly.entity_id
_entity_poly.type
_entity_poly.pdbx_seq_one_letter_code
_entity_poly.pdbx_strand_id
1 'polypeptide(L)'
;MRVSEEVEMEDVGRSLPSLDLVEEFSCRVISRYQKKMALYLLEIAGMDGLSRFRTERSLPFGVIKHFRRVMDLFDESTQYLLGQLRHRGIIVQCKPDCSYCCFNMPYGLSTLELIWVYHGSCLTGKSSRLFRRLLEVEELWEELRRRRSGHEDHDTSHPSACEREELLKSYQKLCQPCPFLQESSCLVYRYRPIACRMHFSLSPSYWCNPRHFQHDHAVRFNLEPGDCVQDAFEQIDERFGLNISHTMICGLLELTVNIMQFEPIRWT
;
A
#
# COMPACT_ATOMS: atom_id res chain seq x y z
N MET A 1 -32.64 -34.88 32.78
CA MET A 1 -31.28 -34.60 33.28
C MET A 1 -30.30 -35.08 32.23
N ARG A 2 -29.73 -34.16 31.44
CA ARG A 2 -28.67 -34.46 30.46
C ARG A 2 -27.34 -34.26 31.16
N VAL A 3 -26.51 -35.30 31.17
CA VAL A 3 -25.15 -35.27 31.67
C VAL A 3 -24.23 -34.90 30.49
N SER A 4 -23.32 -34.00 30.79
CA SER A 4 -22.38 -33.31 29.92
C SER A 4 -21.38 -34.25 29.25
N GLU A 5 -21.11 -34.03 27.96
CA GLU A 5 -19.87 -34.46 27.30
C GLU A 5 -18.95 -33.23 27.23
N GLU A 6 -17.88 -33.27 28.03
CA GLU A 6 -16.74 -32.36 27.92
C GLU A 6 -15.91 -32.80 26.72
N VAL A 7 -15.81 -31.93 25.71
CA VAL A 7 -14.85 -32.09 24.62
C VAL A 7 -13.62 -31.28 24.99
N GLU A 8 -12.54 -32.01 25.31
CA GLU A 8 -11.21 -31.48 25.56
C GLU A 8 -10.73 -30.67 24.34
N MET A 9 -10.44 -29.38 24.56
CA MET A 9 -9.71 -28.53 23.63
C MET A 9 -8.23 -28.90 23.72
N GLU A 10 -7.77 -29.80 22.86
CA GLU A 10 -6.34 -30.02 22.66
C GLU A 10 -5.69 -28.75 22.07
N ASP A 11 -4.73 -28.25 22.83
CA ASP A 11 -3.83 -27.14 22.55
C ASP A 11 -2.94 -27.46 21.34
N VAL A 12 -3.35 -27.03 20.14
CA VAL A 12 -2.51 -27.09 18.93
C VAL A 12 -1.56 -25.90 18.92
N GLY A 13 -0.65 -25.88 19.90
CA GLY A 13 0.61 -25.13 19.86
C GLY A 13 1.56 -25.72 18.84
N ARG A 14 1.21 -25.68 17.54
CA ARG A 14 2.22 -25.84 16.49
C ARG A 14 3.02 -24.55 16.44
N SER A 15 4.20 -24.60 17.06
CA SER A 15 5.29 -23.67 16.82
C SER A 15 5.37 -23.35 15.32
N LEU A 16 5.07 -22.10 14.96
CA LEU A 16 5.32 -21.57 13.64
C LEU A 16 6.82 -21.84 13.34
N PRO A 17 7.17 -22.50 12.23
CA PRO A 17 8.56 -22.60 11.83
C PRO A 17 9.09 -21.17 11.72
N SER A 18 10.20 -20.88 12.42
CA SER A 18 10.78 -19.55 12.46
C SER A 18 11.02 -19.05 11.02
N LEU A 19 10.47 -17.88 10.72
CA LEU A 19 10.62 -17.19 9.44
C LEU A 19 12.11 -16.99 9.06
N ASP A 20 13.00 -17.05 10.06
CA ASP A 20 14.46 -16.92 9.97
C ASP A 20 15.11 -17.88 8.94
N LEU A 21 14.59 -19.10 8.76
CA LEU A 21 15.14 -20.04 7.74
C LEU A 21 14.72 -19.70 6.30
N VAL A 22 13.71 -18.85 6.11
CA VAL A 22 13.27 -18.34 4.79
C VAL A 22 14.19 -17.24 4.28
N GLU A 23 14.89 -16.56 5.18
CA GLU A 23 15.73 -15.41 4.87
C GLU A 23 16.93 -15.79 3.98
N GLU A 24 17.77 -16.76 4.34
CA GLU A 24 19.10 -16.89 3.70
C GLU A 24 19.11 -17.20 2.19
N PHE A 25 18.26 -18.11 1.70
CA PHE A 25 18.28 -18.51 0.27
C PHE A 25 17.36 -17.63 -0.60
N SER A 26 16.25 -17.17 -0.05
CA SER A 26 15.31 -16.27 -0.74
C SER A 26 15.92 -14.87 -0.91
N CYS A 27 16.78 -14.44 0.05
CA CYS A 27 17.45 -13.14 0.03
C CYS A 27 18.24 -12.89 -1.25
N ARG A 28 18.97 -13.87 -1.80
CA ARG A 28 19.81 -13.61 -3.00
C ARG A 28 19.00 -13.33 -4.26
N VAL A 29 17.93 -14.09 -4.50
CA VAL A 29 17.09 -13.91 -5.69
C VAL A 29 16.23 -12.66 -5.54
N ILE A 30 15.61 -12.45 -4.37
CA ILE A 30 14.83 -11.24 -4.09
C ILE A 30 15.73 -10.00 -4.20
N SER A 31 16.95 -10.03 -3.67
CA SER A 31 17.92 -8.94 -3.80
C SER A 31 18.22 -8.59 -5.26
N ARG A 32 18.23 -9.57 -6.18
CA ARG A 32 18.39 -9.28 -7.62
C ARG A 32 17.20 -8.52 -8.20
N TYR A 33 15.97 -8.85 -7.80
CA TYR A 33 14.78 -8.09 -8.21
C TYR A 33 14.82 -6.67 -7.64
N GLN A 34 15.11 -6.53 -6.34
CA GLN A 34 15.20 -5.23 -5.66
C GLN A 34 16.28 -4.33 -6.29
N LYS A 35 17.46 -4.87 -6.60
CA LYS A 35 18.51 -4.13 -7.33
C LYS A 35 18.06 -3.68 -8.73
N LYS A 36 17.34 -4.54 -9.46
CA LYS A 36 16.79 -4.15 -10.78
C LYS A 36 15.72 -3.08 -10.68
N MET A 37 14.85 -3.17 -9.67
CA MET A 37 13.86 -2.12 -9.38
C MET A 37 14.56 -0.80 -9.08
N ALA A 38 15.55 -0.80 -8.20
CA ALA A 38 16.35 0.37 -7.85
C ALA A 38 17.03 0.98 -9.09
N LEU A 39 17.59 0.17 -10.00
CA LEU A 39 18.16 0.67 -11.25
C LEU A 39 17.13 1.42 -12.12
N TYR A 40 15.93 0.87 -12.28
CA TYR A 40 14.87 1.56 -13.02
C TYR A 40 14.40 2.85 -12.32
N LEU A 41 14.37 2.87 -10.99
CA LEU A 41 14.06 4.08 -10.22
C LEU A 41 15.16 5.13 -10.38
N LEU A 42 16.43 4.75 -10.35
CA LEU A 42 17.55 5.65 -10.60
C LEU A 42 17.57 6.19 -12.03
N GLU A 43 17.19 5.37 -13.02
CA GLU A 43 16.95 5.83 -14.40
C GLU A 43 15.87 6.92 -14.46
N ILE A 44 14.78 6.77 -13.68
CA ILE A 44 13.74 7.80 -13.54
C ILE A 44 14.28 9.06 -12.87
N ALA A 45 15.04 8.92 -11.78
CA ALA A 45 15.62 10.04 -11.05
C ALA A 45 16.56 10.89 -11.94
N GLY A 46 17.24 10.24 -12.88
CA GLY A 46 18.10 10.88 -13.88
C GLY A 46 17.35 11.61 -15.00
N MET A 47 16.03 11.46 -15.12
CA MET A 47 15.26 12.11 -16.20
C MET A 47 15.01 13.58 -15.92
N ASP A 48 15.06 14.39 -16.97
CA ASP A 48 14.69 15.79 -16.92
C ASP A 48 13.18 15.99 -16.73
N GLY A 49 12.79 17.13 -16.16
CA GLY A 49 11.38 17.53 -16.03
C GLY A 49 10.69 17.13 -14.72
N LEU A 50 11.25 16.22 -13.91
CA LEU A 50 10.67 15.83 -12.61
C LEU A 50 10.45 17.04 -11.67
N SER A 51 11.45 17.92 -11.56
CA SER A 51 11.38 19.12 -10.71
C SER A 51 10.40 20.18 -11.22
N ARG A 52 10.07 20.16 -12.52
CA ARG A 52 9.10 21.06 -13.15
C ARG A 52 7.70 20.46 -13.19
N PHE A 53 7.51 19.23 -12.71
CA PHE A 53 6.22 18.55 -12.79
C PHE A 53 5.10 19.36 -12.12
N ARG A 54 5.37 20.05 -11.01
CA ARG A 54 4.40 20.91 -10.32
C ARG A 54 3.79 21.96 -11.25
N THR A 55 4.60 22.57 -12.11
CA THR A 55 4.19 23.68 -12.98
C THR A 55 3.74 23.18 -14.35
N GLU A 56 4.48 22.24 -14.95
CA GLU A 56 4.25 21.77 -16.32
C GLU A 56 3.15 20.70 -16.40
N ARG A 57 2.92 19.93 -15.32
CA ARG A 57 1.97 18.79 -15.25
C ARG A 57 2.22 17.74 -16.33
N SER A 58 3.45 17.71 -16.83
CA SER A 58 3.94 16.78 -17.83
C SER A 58 5.12 16.01 -17.30
N LEU A 59 5.24 14.76 -17.72
CA LEU A 59 6.37 13.90 -17.40
C LEU A 59 6.85 13.17 -18.64
N PRO A 60 8.16 12.89 -18.74
CA PRO A 60 8.69 12.05 -19.81
C PRO A 60 7.97 10.69 -19.83
N PHE A 61 7.63 10.20 -21.03
CA PHE A 61 7.03 8.87 -21.20
C PHE A 61 7.92 7.75 -20.62
N GLY A 62 9.24 8.00 -20.55
CA GLY A 62 10.18 7.14 -19.84
C GLY A 62 9.76 6.86 -18.40
N VAL A 63 9.28 7.86 -17.65
CA VAL A 63 8.92 7.72 -16.23
C VAL A 63 7.88 6.62 -16.03
N ILE A 64 6.76 6.67 -16.74
CA ILE A 64 5.71 5.65 -16.61
C ILE A 64 6.15 4.28 -17.15
N LYS A 65 6.98 4.25 -18.19
CA LYS A 65 7.51 3.01 -18.76
C LYS A 65 8.42 2.28 -17.76
N HIS A 66 9.37 2.97 -17.16
CA HIS A 66 10.28 2.40 -16.16
C HIS A 66 9.52 2.07 -14.88
N PHE A 67 8.60 2.93 -14.43
CA PHE A 67 7.85 2.66 -13.22
C PHE A 67 6.92 1.45 -13.36
N ARG A 68 6.28 1.26 -14.52
CA ARG A 68 5.57 0.01 -14.82
C ARG A 68 6.48 -1.19 -14.65
N ARG A 69 7.73 -1.11 -15.14
CA ARG A 69 8.69 -2.20 -14.99
C ARG A 69 9.09 -2.46 -13.53
N VAL A 70 9.17 -1.42 -12.70
CA VAL A 70 9.34 -1.55 -11.24
C VAL A 70 8.18 -2.33 -10.63
N MET A 71 6.93 -1.98 -10.97
CA MET A 71 5.74 -2.68 -10.47
C MET A 71 5.69 -4.13 -10.93
N ASP A 72 6.04 -4.42 -12.19
CA ASP A 72 6.12 -5.77 -12.73
C ASP A 72 7.18 -6.60 -11.99
N LEU A 73 8.37 -6.03 -11.75
CA LEU A 73 9.43 -6.72 -10.99
C LEU A 73 9.04 -6.98 -9.54
N PHE A 74 8.30 -6.06 -8.91
CA PHE A 74 7.77 -6.27 -7.56
C PHE A 74 6.80 -7.46 -7.55
N ASP A 75 5.85 -7.50 -8.50
CA ASP A 75 4.90 -8.61 -8.64
C ASP A 75 5.63 -9.93 -8.94
N GLU A 76 6.62 -9.93 -9.85
CA GLU A 76 7.46 -11.10 -10.16
C GLU A 76 8.21 -11.61 -8.91
N SER A 77 8.84 -10.71 -8.14
CA SER A 77 9.55 -11.08 -6.91
C SER A 77 8.63 -11.62 -5.82
N THR A 78 7.42 -11.05 -5.73
CA THR A 78 6.37 -11.47 -4.80
C THR A 78 5.92 -12.88 -5.16
N GLN A 79 5.56 -13.12 -6.42
CA GLN A 79 5.13 -14.44 -6.88
C GLN A 79 6.20 -15.50 -6.65
N TYR A 80 7.48 -15.16 -6.88
CA TYR A 80 8.60 -16.04 -6.59
C TYR A 80 8.63 -16.41 -5.09
N LEU A 81 8.59 -15.43 -4.19
CA LEU A 81 8.63 -15.68 -2.75
C LEU A 81 7.40 -16.47 -2.26
N LEU A 82 6.20 -16.13 -2.73
CA LEU A 82 4.99 -16.89 -2.42
C LEU A 82 5.09 -18.35 -2.88
N GLY A 83 5.72 -18.58 -4.04
CA GLY A 83 6.05 -19.93 -4.52
C GLY A 83 6.99 -20.68 -3.59
N GLN A 84 8.05 -20.01 -3.09
CA GLN A 84 8.98 -20.59 -2.14
C GLN A 84 8.31 -20.93 -0.80
N LEU A 85 7.46 -20.05 -0.27
CA LEU A 85 6.66 -20.31 0.92
C LEU A 85 5.79 -21.55 0.75
N ARG A 86 5.11 -21.65 -0.40
CA ARG A 86 4.28 -22.82 -0.73
C ARG A 86 5.08 -24.12 -0.76
N HIS A 87 6.29 -24.11 -1.33
CA HIS A 87 7.16 -25.30 -1.34
C HIS A 87 7.59 -25.74 0.07
N ARG A 88 7.62 -24.82 1.03
CA ARG A 88 7.90 -25.09 2.44
C ARG A 88 6.66 -25.42 3.27
N GLY A 89 5.50 -25.59 2.62
CA GLY A 89 4.23 -25.90 3.29
C GLY A 89 3.51 -24.68 3.88
N ILE A 90 4.02 -23.47 3.69
CA ILE A 90 3.37 -22.23 4.12
C ILE A 90 2.44 -21.75 3.01
N ILE A 91 1.13 -21.83 3.25
CA ILE A 91 0.12 -21.49 2.24
C ILE A 91 -0.42 -20.08 2.49
N VAL A 92 -0.16 -19.18 1.55
CA VAL A 92 -0.75 -17.84 1.52
C VAL A 92 -2.14 -17.91 0.87
N GLN A 93 -3.14 -17.34 1.54
CA GLN A 93 -4.56 -17.44 1.13
C GLN A 93 -5.01 -16.31 0.20
N CYS A 94 -4.18 -15.27 0.03
CA CYS A 94 -4.46 -14.15 -0.86
C CYS A 94 -4.53 -14.60 -2.33
N LYS A 95 -5.48 -14.04 -3.07
CA LYS A 95 -5.68 -14.30 -4.50
C LYS A 95 -5.71 -12.99 -5.28
N PRO A 96 -5.47 -13.02 -6.61
CA PRO A 96 -5.81 -11.90 -7.47
C PRO A 96 -7.24 -11.41 -7.22
N ASP A 97 -7.43 -10.09 -7.27
CA ASP A 97 -8.70 -9.40 -7.01
C ASP A 97 -9.31 -9.57 -5.60
N CYS A 98 -8.55 -10.14 -4.65
CA CYS A 98 -8.94 -10.14 -3.23
C CYS A 98 -9.06 -8.70 -2.69
N SER A 99 -10.17 -8.40 -2.02
CA SER A 99 -10.46 -7.06 -1.50
C SER A 99 -10.63 -6.98 0.03
N TYR A 100 -10.33 -8.06 0.76
CA TYR A 100 -10.57 -8.08 2.21
C TYR A 100 -9.67 -7.15 3.00
N CYS A 101 -8.50 -6.79 2.48
CA CYS A 101 -7.62 -5.77 3.07
C CYS A 101 -7.96 -4.33 2.62
N CYS A 102 -8.92 -4.13 1.71
CA CYS A 102 -9.31 -2.80 1.20
C CYS A 102 -10.11 -1.95 2.22
N PHE A 103 -9.92 -2.21 3.51
CA PHE A 103 -10.42 -1.41 4.64
C PHE A 103 -9.27 -0.81 5.45
N ASN A 104 -8.03 -1.16 5.11
CA ASN A 104 -6.84 -0.56 5.67
C ASN A 104 -6.53 0.74 4.93
N MET A 105 -6.06 1.76 5.63
CA MET A 105 -5.53 2.97 5.00
C MET A 105 -4.09 2.71 4.51
N PRO A 106 -3.81 2.78 3.20
CA PRO A 106 -2.44 2.68 2.71
C PRO A 106 -1.66 3.93 3.09
N TYR A 107 -0.46 3.71 3.64
CA TYR A 107 0.46 4.73 4.12
C TYR A 107 1.88 4.42 3.62
N GLY A 108 2.72 5.45 3.54
CA GLY A 108 4.12 5.32 3.12
C GLY A 108 4.27 5.29 1.60
N LEU A 109 3.36 5.94 0.88
CA LEU A 109 3.44 6.03 -0.57
C LEU A 109 4.46 7.11 -0.98
N SER A 110 5.27 6.80 -1.98
CA SER A 110 6.09 7.79 -2.68
C SER A 110 5.24 8.68 -3.59
N THR A 111 5.79 9.83 -4.00
CA THR A 111 5.17 10.71 -5.01
C THR A 111 4.92 9.95 -6.30
N LEU A 112 5.86 9.09 -6.70
CA LEU A 112 5.75 8.31 -7.93
C LEU A 112 4.61 7.29 -7.88
N GLU A 113 4.37 6.66 -6.72
CA GLU A 113 3.21 5.79 -6.52
C GLU A 113 1.89 6.56 -6.57
N LEU A 114 1.83 7.77 -5.99
CA LEU A 114 0.65 8.63 -6.07
C LEU A 114 0.34 9.02 -7.51
N ILE A 115 1.37 9.39 -8.29
CA ILE A 115 1.27 9.67 -9.73
C ILE A 115 0.75 8.46 -10.49
N TRP A 116 1.21 7.26 -10.15
CA TRP A 116 0.79 6.01 -10.77
C TRP A 116 -0.68 5.65 -10.47
N VAL A 117 -1.11 5.80 -9.23
CA VAL A 117 -2.51 5.61 -8.83
C VAL A 117 -3.40 6.66 -9.49
N TYR A 118 -2.96 7.92 -9.54
CA TYR A 118 -3.67 9.00 -10.22
C TYR A 118 -3.84 8.71 -11.71
N HIS A 119 -2.77 8.32 -12.40
CA HIS A 119 -2.80 7.91 -13.79
C HIS A 119 -3.84 6.80 -14.02
N GLY A 120 -3.78 5.74 -13.20
CA GLY A 120 -4.75 4.65 -13.26
C GLY A 120 -6.19 5.10 -13.04
N SER A 121 -6.40 6.03 -12.11
CA SER A 121 -7.70 6.60 -11.78
C SER A 121 -8.30 7.36 -12.96
N CYS A 122 -7.50 8.17 -13.66
CA CYS A 122 -7.93 8.88 -14.88
C CYS A 122 -8.39 7.90 -15.97
N LEU A 123 -7.68 6.78 -16.16
CA LEU A 123 -8.02 5.77 -17.17
C LEU A 123 -9.34 5.04 -16.90
N THR A 124 -9.84 5.05 -15.66
CA THR A 124 -11.14 4.41 -15.35
C THR A 124 -12.34 5.18 -15.91
N GLY A 125 -12.18 6.45 -16.29
CA GLY A 125 -13.28 7.34 -16.67
C GLY A 125 -14.23 7.70 -15.53
N LYS A 126 -13.91 7.33 -14.27
CA LYS A 126 -14.73 7.55 -13.07
C LYS A 126 -14.11 8.58 -12.11
N SER A 127 -13.23 9.44 -12.60
CA SER A 127 -12.41 10.37 -11.78
C SER A 127 -13.25 11.24 -10.83
N SER A 128 -14.36 11.81 -11.30
CA SER A 128 -15.25 12.66 -10.46
C SER A 128 -15.88 11.89 -9.29
N ARG A 129 -16.30 10.64 -9.53
CA ARG A 129 -16.86 9.76 -8.49
C ARG A 129 -15.78 9.32 -7.50
N LEU A 130 -14.58 8.99 -7.99
CA LEU A 130 -13.44 8.62 -7.16
C LEU A 130 -13.01 9.79 -6.28
N PHE A 131 -12.95 10.99 -6.82
CA PHE A 131 -12.60 12.21 -6.09
C PHE A 131 -13.58 12.47 -4.94
N ARG A 132 -14.89 12.37 -5.17
CA ARG A 132 -15.89 12.51 -4.09
C ARG A 132 -15.64 11.50 -2.96
N ARG A 133 -15.38 10.23 -3.30
CA ARG A 133 -15.06 9.20 -2.30
C ARG A 133 -13.75 9.47 -1.56
N LEU A 134 -12.76 10.07 -2.23
CA LEU A 134 -11.51 10.47 -1.58
C LEU A 134 -11.77 11.57 -0.55
N LEU A 135 -12.59 12.58 -0.87
CA LEU A 135 -13.00 13.62 0.07
C LEU A 135 -13.77 13.05 1.27
N GLU A 136 -14.75 12.18 1.04
CA GLU A 136 -15.52 11.52 2.10
C GLU A 136 -14.60 10.77 3.09
N VAL A 137 -13.56 10.10 2.58
CA VAL A 137 -12.60 9.38 3.42
C VAL A 137 -11.60 10.32 4.10
N GLU A 138 -11.25 11.45 3.48
CA GLU A 138 -10.40 12.46 4.09
C GLU A 138 -11.09 13.16 5.26
N GLU A 139 -12.37 13.52 5.13
CA GLU A 139 -13.14 14.09 6.24
C GLU A 139 -13.17 13.16 7.46
N LEU A 140 -13.33 11.85 7.22
CA LEU A 140 -13.27 10.82 8.25
C LEU A 140 -11.87 10.70 8.87
N TRP A 141 -10.83 10.80 8.04
CA TRP A 141 -9.44 10.74 8.49
C TRP A 141 -9.06 11.95 9.35
N GLU A 142 -9.46 13.16 8.95
CA GLU A 142 -9.26 14.39 9.72
C GLU A 142 -10.04 14.39 11.04
N GLU A 143 -11.25 13.84 11.06
CA GLU A 143 -12.00 13.65 12.30
C GLU A 143 -11.28 12.68 13.26
N LEU A 144 -10.73 11.57 12.76
CA LEU A 144 -9.93 10.65 13.57
C LEU A 144 -8.67 11.32 14.12
N ARG A 145 -7.99 12.14 13.31
CA ARG A 145 -6.79 12.87 13.74
C ARG A 145 -7.17 13.85 14.86
N ARG A 146 -8.20 14.68 14.65
CA ARG A 146 -8.67 15.66 15.65
C ARG A 146 -9.08 15.03 16.98
N ARG A 147 -9.78 13.88 16.96
CA ARG A 147 -10.16 13.16 18.19
C ARG A 147 -8.96 12.66 18.98
N ARG A 148 -7.87 12.35 18.31
CA ARG A 148 -6.64 11.84 18.93
C ARG A 148 -5.73 12.97 19.40
N SER A 149 -5.70 14.09 18.70
CA SER A 149 -4.98 15.31 19.09
C SER A 149 -5.65 16.09 20.23
N GLY A 150 -6.63 15.52 20.94
CA GLY A 150 -7.26 16.16 22.09
C GLY A 150 -6.27 16.33 23.24
N HIS A 151 -5.84 17.58 23.47
CA HIS A 151 -4.99 18.11 24.56
C HIS A 151 -3.49 18.35 24.31
N GLU A 152 -3.09 19.02 23.22
CA GLU A 152 -2.05 20.08 23.24
C GLU A 152 -1.68 20.55 21.83
N ASP A 153 -1.45 21.86 21.69
CA ASP A 153 -0.85 22.54 20.52
C ASP A 153 0.62 22.11 20.35
N HIS A 154 0.87 20.84 20.04
CA HIS A 154 2.18 20.41 19.61
C HIS A 154 2.30 20.52 18.10
N ASP A 155 2.94 21.63 17.68
CA ASP A 155 3.49 21.94 16.36
C ASP A 155 4.51 20.88 15.92
N THR A 156 4.04 19.66 15.67
CA THR A 156 4.81 18.60 15.04
C THR A 156 4.00 18.12 13.84
N SER A 157 4.44 18.55 12.67
CA SER A 157 3.76 18.29 11.39
C SER A 157 3.72 16.80 11.00
N HIS A 158 4.27 15.91 11.82
CA HIS A 158 4.29 14.47 11.60
C HIS A 158 4.02 13.69 12.89
N PRO A 159 3.02 12.78 12.91
CA PRO A 159 2.80 11.90 14.04
C PRO A 159 3.99 10.95 14.21
N SER A 160 4.34 10.65 15.46
CA SER A 160 5.29 9.59 15.79
C SER A 160 4.83 8.25 15.20
N ALA A 161 5.75 7.28 15.11
CA ALA A 161 5.43 5.95 14.60
C ALA A 161 4.29 5.26 15.38
N CYS A 162 4.26 5.44 16.71
CA CYS A 162 3.22 4.91 17.59
C CYS A 162 1.85 5.55 17.30
N GLU A 163 1.79 6.89 17.29
CA GLU A 163 0.55 7.63 17.00
C GLU A 163 -0.01 7.28 15.62
N ARG A 164 0.87 7.12 14.64
CA ARG A 164 0.50 6.69 13.29
C ARG A 164 -0.11 5.30 13.29
N GLU A 165 0.52 4.32 13.95
CA GLU A 165 0.00 2.95 14.02
C GLU A 165 -1.39 2.93 14.68
N GLU A 166 -1.57 3.67 15.76
CA GLU A 166 -2.87 3.77 16.42
C GLU A 166 -3.93 4.46 15.54
N LEU A 167 -3.57 5.51 14.81
CA LEU A 167 -4.46 6.19 13.87
C LEU A 167 -4.93 5.22 12.77
N LEU A 168 -4.00 4.44 12.19
CA LEU A 168 -4.31 3.41 11.20
C LEU A 168 -5.24 2.32 11.76
N LYS A 169 -4.99 1.85 12.99
CA LYS A 169 -5.88 0.92 13.71
C LYS A 169 -7.27 1.51 13.95
N SER A 170 -7.35 2.78 14.33
CA SER A 170 -8.62 3.51 14.48
C SER A 170 -9.41 3.58 13.19
N TYR A 171 -8.74 3.91 12.09
CA TYR A 171 -9.37 3.95 10.77
C TYR A 171 -9.91 2.57 10.36
N GLN A 172 -9.12 1.52 10.54
CA GLN A 172 -9.52 0.14 10.24
C GLN A 172 -10.80 -0.26 11.01
N LYS A 173 -10.93 0.13 12.28
CA LYS A 173 -12.12 -0.13 13.10
C LYS A 173 -13.39 0.55 12.59
N LEU A 174 -13.28 1.66 11.84
CA LEU A 174 -14.44 2.28 11.20
C LEU A 174 -15.03 1.41 10.07
N CYS A 175 -14.30 0.37 9.64
CA CYS A 175 -14.71 -0.51 8.55
C CYS A 175 -15.09 0.26 7.27
N GLN A 176 -14.38 1.34 6.99
CA GLN A 176 -14.59 2.20 5.83
C GLN A 176 -13.90 1.60 4.61
N PRO A 177 -14.63 1.33 3.52
CA PRO A 177 -14.02 0.76 2.32
C PRO A 177 -13.11 1.79 1.66
N CYS A 178 -12.03 1.30 1.05
CA CYS A 178 -11.16 2.10 0.20
C CYS A 178 -11.98 2.81 -0.90
N PRO A 179 -11.71 4.08 -1.23
CA PRO A 179 -12.39 4.82 -2.29
C PRO A 179 -12.44 4.11 -3.65
N PHE A 180 -11.41 3.30 -3.92
CA PHE A 180 -11.28 2.53 -5.15
C PHE A 180 -12.04 1.20 -5.15
N LEU A 181 -12.60 0.77 -4.02
CA LEU A 181 -13.38 -0.46 -3.94
C LEU A 181 -14.77 -0.24 -4.56
N GLN A 182 -15.12 -1.08 -5.53
CA GLN A 182 -16.46 -1.16 -6.11
C GLN A 182 -16.82 -2.64 -6.31
N GLU A 183 -17.95 -3.07 -5.75
CA GLU A 183 -18.47 -4.44 -5.94
C GLU A 183 -17.43 -5.53 -5.60
N SER A 184 -16.66 -5.32 -4.52
CA SER A 184 -15.57 -6.21 -4.09
C SER A 184 -14.37 -6.31 -5.06
N SER A 185 -14.25 -5.38 -6.00
CA SER A 185 -13.09 -5.25 -6.89
C SER A 185 -12.49 -3.85 -6.81
N CYS A 186 -11.16 -3.76 -6.92
CA CYS A 186 -10.47 -2.48 -6.93
C CYS A 186 -10.48 -1.88 -8.33
N LEU A 187 -11.06 -0.69 -8.49
CA LEU A 187 -11.14 0.04 -9.77
C LEU A 187 -9.77 0.34 -10.38
N VAL A 188 -8.73 0.43 -9.55
CA VAL A 188 -7.36 0.68 -9.96
C VAL A 188 -6.45 -0.50 -9.62
N TYR A 189 -6.96 -1.73 -9.61
CA TYR A 189 -6.21 -2.92 -9.17
C TYR A 189 -4.83 -3.04 -9.82
N ARG A 190 -4.71 -2.80 -11.14
CA ARG A 190 -3.42 -2.81 -11.86
C ARG A 190 -2.49 -1.66 -11.49
N TYR A 191 -3.04 -0.56 -10.99
CA TYR A 191 -2.32 0.65 -10.61
C TYR A 191 -2.17 0.78 -9.09
N ARG A 192 -2.47 -0.27 -8.32
CA ARG A 192 -2.34 -0.26 -6.87
C ARG A 192 -0.87 0.01 -6.46
N PRO A 193 -0.64 0.81 -5.40
CA PRO A 193 0.71 1.12 -4.91
C PRO A 193 1.36 -0.11 -4.28
N ILE A 194 2.68 -0.07 -4.05
CA ILE A 194 3.44 -1.11 -3.35
C ILE A 194 2.84 -1.35 -1.96
N ALA A 195 2.44 -0.28 -1.27
CA ALA A 195 1.76 -0.38 0.02
C ALA A 195 0.55 -1.33 -0.01
N CYS A 196 -0.20 -1.38 -1.12
CA CYS A 196 -1.31 -2.34 -1.28
C CYS A 196 -0.86 -3.74 -1.73
N ARG A 197 0.28 -3.85 -2.42
CA ARG A 197 0.79 -5.12 -2.99
C ARG A 197 1.56 -5.96 -1.99
N MET A 198 2.16 -5.33 -0.99
CA MET A 198 3.01 -6.01 -0.02
C MET A 198 2.25 -6.83 1.02
N HIS A 199 0.92 -6.65 1.16
CA HIS A 199 0.13 -7.29 2.22
C HIS A 199 -0.32 -8.71 1.87
N PHE A 200 0.02 -9.67 2.74
CA PHE A 200 -0.38 -11.07 2.61
C PHE A 200 -0.94 -11.64 3.91
N SER A 201 -1.77 -12.69 3.80
CA SER A 201 -2.32 -13.41 4.94
C SER A 201 -2.09 -14.91 4.82
N LEU A 202 -1.66 -15.49 5.94
CA LEU A 202 -1.55 -16.94 6.13
C LEU A 202 -2.88 -17.53 6.62
N SER A 203 -3.66 -16.74 7.36
CA SER A 203 -5.05 -17.05 7.72
C SER A 203 -5.97 -16.95 6.49
N PRO A 204 -7.19 -17.52 6.54
CA PRO A 204 -8.19 -17.32 5.50
C PRO A 204 -8.38 -15.83 5.19
N SER A 205 -8.32 -15.46 3.91
CA SER A 205 -8.23 -14.04 3.50
C SER A 205 -9.39 -13.17 4.00
N TYR A 206 -10.57 -13.75 4.21
CA TYR A 206 -11.74 -13.04 4.74
C TYR A 206 -11.56 -12.59 6.21
N TRP A 207 -10.59 -13.12 6.95
CA TRP A 207 -10.22 -12.61 8.27
C TRP A 207 -9.53 -11.25 8.18
N CYS A 208 -8.96 -10.87 7.03
CA CYS A 208 -8.40 -9.52 6.85
C CYS A 208 -9.48 -8.43 6.91
N ASN A 209 -10.77 -8.78 6.73
CA ASN A 209 -11.86 -7.83 6.85
C ASN A 209 -12.11 -7.47 8.32
N PRO A 210 -12.08 -6.18 8.71
CA PRO A 210 -12.29 -5.76 10.10
C PRO A 210 -13.68 -6.09 10.65
N ARG A 211 -14.66 -6.42 9.80
CA ARG A 211 -15.99 -6.88 10.22
C ARG A 211 -16.04 -8.36 10.59
N HIS A 212 -14.99 -9.11 10.31
CA HIS A 212 -14.94 -10.54 10.60
C HIS A 212 -14.58 -10.76 12.08
N PHE A 213 -15.29 -11.66 12.77
CA PHE A 213 -15.08 -11.91 14.20
C PHE A 213 -13.67 -12.44 14.54
N GLN A 214 -12.97 -13.04 13.57
CA GLN A 214 -11.58 -13.51 13.72
C GLN A 214 -10.54 -12.50 13.20
N HIS A 215 -10.92 -11.24 12.97
CA HIS A 215 -10.03 -10.24 12.41
C HIS A 215 -8.73 -10.08 13.20
N ASP A 216 -8.83 -10.02 14.52
CA ASP A 216 -7.68 -9.84 15.41
C ASP A 216 -6.77 -11.07 15.44
N HIS A 217 -7.29 -12.24 15.03
CA HIS A 217 -6.53 -13.50 14.92
C HIS A 217 -5.94 -13.71 13.52
N ALA A 218 -6.13 -12.79 12.58
CA ALA A 218 -5.58 -12.89 11.23
C ALA A 218 -4.05 -12.75 11.25
N VAL A 219 -3.35 -13.82 10.88
CA VAL A 219 -1.90 -13.82 10.67
C VAL A 219 -1.61 -13.19 9.32
N ARG A 220 -0.92 -12.05 9.37
CA ARG A 220 -0.64 -11.15 8.25
C ARG A 220 0.85 -10.82 8.24
N PHE A 221 1.42 -10.61 7.06
CA PHE A 221 2.80 -10.17 6.90
C PHE A 221 2.93 -9.24 5.68
N ASN A 222 3.97 -8.42 5.69
CA ASN A 222 4.32 -7.53 4.60
C ASN A 222 5.58 -8.02 3.87
N LEU A 223 5.57 -7.90 2.55
CA LEU A 223 6.76 -8.03 1.71
C LEU A 223 7.25 -6.64 1.33
N GLU A 224 7.96 -6.01 2.26
CA GLU A 224 8.41 -4.63 2.10
C GLU A 224 9.57 -4.54 1.08
N PRO A 225 9.65 -3.45 0.31
CA PRO A 225 10.85 -3.16 -0.48
C PRO A 225 12.09 -3.09 0.41
N GLY A 226 13.23 -3.55 -0.10
CA GLY A 226 14.49 -3.40 0.60
C GLY A 226 15.05 -1.98 0.49
N ASP A 227 16.01 -1.65 1.36
CA ASP A 227 16.60 -0.30 1.50
C ASP A 227 16.99 0.33 0.16
N CYS A 228 17.67 -0.41 -0.72
CA CYS A 228 18.10 0.12 -2.02
C CYS A 228 16.95 0.61 -2.93
N VAL A 229 15.73 0.09 -2.74
CA VAL A 229 14.53 0.55 -3.45
C VAL A 229 13.93 1.76 -2.74
N GLN A 230 13.93 1.77 -1.41
CA GLN A 230 13.47 2.92 -0.61
C GLN A 230 14.35 4.14 -0.86
N ASP A 231 15.68 3.99 -0.79
CA ASP A 231 16.66 5.04 -1.09
C ASP A 231 16.45 5.63 -2.51
N ALA A 232 16.07 4.78 -3.46
CA ALA A 232 15.80 5.21 -4.84
C ALA A 232 14.46 5.95 -4.96
N PHE A 233 13.43 5.59 -4.17
CA PHE A 233 12.21 6.37 -4.07
C PHE A 233 12.46 7.73 -3.44
N GLU A 234 13.24 7.80 -2.36
CA GLU A 234 13.59 9.05 -1.67
C GLU A 234 14.29 10.02 -2.63
N GLN A 235 15.26 9.56 -3.42
CA GLN A 235 15.92 10.39 -4.45
C GLN A 235 14.94 10.94 -5.50
N ILE A 236 13.92 10.17 -5.88
CA ILE A 236 12.89 10.64 -6.81
C ILE A 236 11.98 11.66 -6.13
N ASP A 237 11.60 11.45 -4.88
CA ASP A 237 10.75 12.36 -4.11
C ASP A 237 11.46 13.72 -3.90
N GLU A 238 12.75 13.71 -3.58
CA GLU A 238 13.60 14.92 -3.52
C GLU A 238 13.60 15.68 -4.86
N ARG A 239 13.71 14.96 -5.98
CA ARG A 239 13.68 15.54 -7.33
C ARG A 239 12.33 16.15 -7.67
N PHE A 240 11.24 15.54 -7.25
CA PHE A 240 9.89 16.09 -7.42
C PHE A 240 9.66 17.33 -6.55
N GLY A 241 10.18 17.34 -5.32
CA GLY A 241 10.05 18.47 -4.39
C GLY A 241 8.60 18.86 -4.09
N LEU A 242 7.66 17.90 -4.16
CA LEU A 242 6.24 18.17 -4.04
C LEU A 242 5.76 18.28 -2.59
N ASN A 243 6.46 17.65 -1.64
CA ASN A 243 6.14 17.62 -0.21
C ASN A 243 4.66 17.28 0.05
N ILE A 244 4.15 16.26 -0.65
CA ILE A 244 2.77 15.78 -0.50
C ILE A 244 2.67 14.66 0.54
N SER A 245 1.49 14.46 1.10
CA SER A 245 1.25 13.45 2.13
C SER A 245 1.50 12.02 1.65
N HIS A 246 2.22 11.24 2.46
CA HIS A 246 2.43 9.79 2.23
C HIS A 246 1.19 8.93 2.55
N THR A 247 0.14 9.51 3.14
CA THR A 247 -1.16 8.85 3.31
C THR A 247 -1.89 8.87 1.98
N MET A 248 -2.29 7.71 1.47
CA MET A 248 -2.79 7.58 0.10
C MET A 248 -3.91 8.58 -0.25
N ILE A 249 -4.91 8.73 0.62
CA ILE A 249 -6.05 9.61 0.34
C ILE A 249 -5.66 11.09 0.33
N CYS A 250 -4.86 11.54 1.30
CA CYS A 250 -4.39 12.93 1.41
C CYS A 250 -3.47 13.26 0.24
N GLY A 251 -2.47 12.41 -0.03
CA GLY A 251 -1.52 12.62 -1.12
C GLY A 251 -2.19 12.64 -2.50
N LEU A 252 -3.20 11.79 -2.71
CA LEU A 252 -3.97 11.81 -3.96
C LEU A 252 -4.83 13.06 -4.09
N LEU A 253 -5.44 13.55 -3.01
CA LEU A 253 -6.22 14.79 -3.04
C LEU A 253 -5.31 15.99 -3.31
N GLU A 254 -4.19 16.10 -2.62
CA GLU A 254 -3.18 17.14 -2.85
C GLU A 254 -2.66 17.11 -4.29
N LEU A 255 -2.32 15.93 -4.82
CA LEU A 255 -1.91 15.76 -6.21
C LEU A 255 -3.03 16.17 -7.18
N THR A 256 -4.26 15.74 -6.93
CA THR A 256 -5.40 16.01 -7.83
C THR A 256 -5.77 17.49 -7.85
N VAL A 257 -5.83 18.14 -6.69
CA VAL A 257 -6.35 19.50 -6.52
C VAL A 257 -5.23 20.53 -6.70
N ASN A 258 -4.13 20.37 -5.99
CA ASN A 258 -3.09 21.41 -5.90
C ASN A 258 -2.12 21.38 -7.08
N ILE A 259 -1.95 20.23 -7.73
CA ILE A 259 -0.98 20.04 -8.81
C ILE A 259 -1.69 19.83 -10.15
N MET A 260 -2.47 18.76 -10.27
CA MET A 260 -3.05 18.36 -11.54
C MET A 260 -4.26 19.19 -11.95
N GLN A 261 -4.98 19.78 -10.99
CA GLN A 261 -6.22 20.52 -11.22
C GLN A 261 -7.24 19.70 -12.03
N PHE A 262 -7.38 18.42 -11.67
CA PHE A 262 -8.25 17.44 -12.34
C PHE A 262 -7.89 17.08 -13.80
N GLU A 263 -6.78 17.60 -14.33
CA GLU A 263 -6.31 17.27 -15.68
C GLU A 263 -5.46 16.00 -15.70
N PRO A 264 -5.56 15.14 -16.73
CA PRO A 264 -4.68 14.00 -16.87
C PRO A 264 -3.22 14.42 -17.04
N ILE A 265 -2.29 13.57 -16.61
CA ILE A 265 -0.86 13.78 -16.80
C ILE A 265 -0.54 13.77 -18.30
N ARG A 266 0.20 14.79 -18.75
CA ARG A 266 0.71 14.88 -20.12
C ARG A 266 2.02 14.11 -20.23
N TRP A 267 2.00 12.97 -20.91
CA TRP A 267 3.22 12.19 -21.16
C TRP A 267 3.92 12.71 -22.42
N THR A 268 5.17 13.18 -22.27
CA THR A 268 5.97 13.78 -23.34
C THR A 268 7.14 12.92 -23.77
#